data_AF-A0A6X7ZKC7-F1
#
_entry.id   AF-A0A6X7ZKC7-F1
#
_cell.length_a   1.000
_cell.length_b   1.000
_cell.length_c   1.000
_cell.angle_alpha   90.00
_cell.angle_beta   90.00
_cell.angle_gamma   90.00
#
_symmetry.space_group_name_H-M   'P 1'
#
loop_
_entity.id
_entity.type
_entity.pdbx_description
1 polymer ?
#
loop_
_entity_poly.entity_id
_entity_poly.type
_entity_poly.pdbx_seq_one_letter_code
_entity_poly.pdbx_strand_id
1 'polypeptide(L)'
;MAFSSYLQAATLDYRHEYADRTRINKDRIAIIEKLPNGIGFYVDASVKSGGVDGEQDKHLSDLVANAIELGVSYNYKVTDNFVLQPGFIFESGPDTSIYKPYLRGQYNFDSGVYMAGRYRYDYARKTANYSDD
;
A
#
# COMPACT_ATOMS: atom_id res chain seq x y z
N MET A 1 0.72 9.60 24.13
CA MET A 1 2.10 9.91 23.70
C MET A 1 2.05 10.16 22.20
N ALA A 2 2.49 11.32 21.72
CA ALA A 2 2.54 11.63 20.29
C ALA A 2 4.01 11.77 19.90
N PHE A 3 4.45 11.01 18.89
CA PHE A 3 5.79 11.14 18.31
C PHE A 3 5.65 11.99 17.04
N SER A 4 6.46 13.04 16.92
CA SER A 4 6.58 13.86 15.72
C SER A 4 8.03 13.82 15.25
N SER A 5 8.24 13.61 13.96
CA SER A 5 9.56 13.61 13.32
C SER A 5 9.51 14.47 12.05
N TYR A 6 10.59 15.21 11.80
CA TYR A 6 10.78 15.97 10.57
C TYR A 6 11.30 15.05 9.46
N LEU A 7 10.67 15.06 8.29
CA LEU A 7 11.06 14.26 7.12
C LEU A 7 11.94 15.08 6.19
N GLN A 8 13.13 14.59 5.85
CA GLN A 8 14.07 15.28 4.95
C GLN A 8 13.90 14.86 3.48
N ALA A 9 13.42 13.63 3.19
CA ALA A 9 13.24 13.13 1.82
C ALA A 9 12.20 12.00 1.70
N ALA A 10 10.91 12.35 1.75
CA ALA A 10 9.82 11.42 1.44
C ALA A 10 9.48 11.40 -0.05
N THR A 11 9.11 10.23 -0.56
CA THR A 11 8.54 10.10 -1.91
C THR A 11 7.04 10.31 -1.83
N LEU A 12 6.53 11.26 -2.62
CA LEU A 12 5.10 11.39 -2.90
C LEU A 12 4.81 10.74 -4.26
N ASP A 13 3.98 9.71 -4.25
CA ASP A 13 3.57 8.96 -5.43
C ASP A 13 2.09 9.20 -5.70
N TYR A 14 1.74 9.62 -6.91
CA TYR A 14 0.36 9.64 -7.40
C TYR A 14 0.23 8.69 -8.57
N ARG A 15 -0.81 7.86 -8.54
CA ARG A 15 -1.11 6.91 -9.60
C ARG A 15 -2.60 6.93 -9.96
N HIS A 16 -2.86 7.02 -11.25
CA HIS A 16 -4.16 6.75 -11.85
C HIS A 16 -4.14 5.39 -12.56
N GLU A 17 -5.19 4.60 -12.38
CA GLU A 17 -5.40 3.30 -13.03
C GLU A 17 -6.82 3.25 -13.60
N TYR A 18 -6.94 2.91 -14.89
CA TYR A 18 -8.20 2.55 -15.51
C TYR A 18 -8.25 1.04 -15.72
N ALA A 19 -9.32 0.40 -15.23
CA ALA A 19 -9.49 -1.04 -15.29
C ALA A 19 -10.55 -1.45 -16.31
N ASP A 20 -10.13 -1.75 -17.55
CA ASP A 20 -10.98 -2.05 -18.70
C ASP A 20 -12.13 -3.03 -18.41
N ARG A 21 -11.84 -4.14 -17.70
CA ARG A 21 -12.82 -5.18 -17.41
C ARG A 21 -13.96 -4.70 -16.51
N THR A 22 -13.66 -3.80 -15.58
CA THR A 22 -14.64 -3.26 -14.63
C THR A 22 -15.12 -1.87 -15.01
N ARG A 23 -14.49 -1.23 -16.00
CA ARG A 23 -14.78 0.15 -16.43
C ARG A 23 -14.69 1.19 -15.30
N ILE A 24 -13.78 0.93 -14.35
CA ILE A 24 -13.58 1.72 -13.12
C ILE A 24 -12.24 2.43 -13.19
N ASN A 25 -12.24 3.69 -12.73
CA ASN A 25 -11.05 4.49 -12.50
C ASN A 25 -10.63 4.37 -11.02
N LYS A 26 -9.33 4.27 -10.74
CA LYS A 26 -8.77 4.29 -9.39
C LYS A 26 -7.65 5.31 -9.32
N ASP A 27 -7.71 6.14 -8.29
CA ASP A 27 -6.66 7.12 -8.00
C ASP A 27 -6.07 6.80 -6.63
N ARG A 28 -4.75 6.88 -6.53
CA ARG A 28 -4.02 6.64 -5.29
C ARG A 28 -2.96 7.69 -5.07
N ILE A 29 -2.84 8.14 -3.83
CA ILE A 29 -1.71 8.93 -3.35
C ILE A 29 -0.99 8.12 -2.27
N ALA A 30 0.33 8.04 -2.34
CA ALA A 30 1.14 7.39 -1.34
C ALA A 30 2.33 8.25 -0.91
N ILE A 31 2.65 8.17 0.38
CA ILE A 31 3.86 8.72 0.97
C ILE A 31 4.73 7.56 1.40
N ILE A 32 5.97 7.54 0.92
CA ILE A 32 6.92 6.45 1.14
C ILE A 32 8.22 7.04 1.68
N GLU A 33 8.65 6.54 2.83
CA GLU A 33 9.88 6.98 3.49
C GLU A 33 10.73 5.77 3.85
N LYS A 34 12.05 5.90 3.70
CA LYS A 34 13.01 4.96 4.27
C LYS A 34 14.01 5.71 5.12
N LEU A 35 13.96 5.47 6.43
CA LEU A 35 14.89 6.06 7.37
C LEU A 35 16.29 5.45 7.25
N PRO A 36 17.36 6.20 7.63
CA PRO A 36 18.74 5.70 7.58
C PRO A 36 18.99 4.43 8.40
N ASN A 37 18.19 4.20 9.46
CA ASN A 37 18.28 3.00 10.29
C ASN A 37 17.63 1.75 9.66
N GLY A 38 17.12 1.86 8.43
CA GLY A 38 16.52 0.75 7.68
C GLY A 38 15.02 0.59 7.86
N ILE A 39 14.39 1.31 8.79
CA ILE A 39 12.93 1.34 8.94
C ILE A 39 12.31 2.05 7.74
N GLY A 40 11.30 1.43 7.14
CA GLY A 40 10.50 2.02 6.07
C GLY A 40 9.06 2.23 6.51
N PHE A 41 8.50 3.39 6.16
CA PHE A 41 7.09 3.72 6.32
C PHE A 41 6.43 3.89 4.97
N TYR A 42 5.16 3.52 4.95
CA TYR A 42 4.32 3.57 3.77
C TYR A 42 2.91 3.95 4.22
N VAL A 43 2.35 4.99 3.62
CA VAL A 43 0.94 5.33 3.79
C VAL A 43 0.37 5.53 2.41
N ASP A 44 -0.77 4.91 2.14
CA ASP A 44 -1.54 5.20 0.94
C ASP A 44 -3.00 5.52 1.27
N ALA A 45 -3.61 6.29 0.39
CA ALA A 45 -5.04 6.47 0.33
C ALA A 45 -5.47 6.33 -1.12
N SER A 46 -6.54 5.59 -1.36
CA SER A 46 -7.08 5.33 -2.68
C SER A 46 -8.59 5.59 -2.75
N VAL A 47 -9.01 6.09 -3.89
CA VAL A 47 -10.41 6.32 -4.27
C VAL A 47 -10.70 5.63 -5.59
N LYS A 48 -11.98 5.35 -5.84
CA LYS A 48 -12.45 4.80 -7.12
C LYS A 48 -13.63 5.63 -7.64
N SER A 49 -13.76 5.70 -8.95
CA SER A 49 -14.83 6.42 -9.66
C SER A 49 -15.34 5.63 -10.87
N GLY A 50 -16.58 5.92 -11.29
CA GLY A 50 -17.22 5.28 -12.43
C GLY A 50 -17.63 3.82 -12.21
N GLY A 51 -17.97 3.46 -10.96
CA GLY A 51 -18.34 2.09 -10.59
C GLY A 51 -19.81 1.74 -10.68
N VAL A 52 -20.68 2.72 -10.97
CA VAL A 52 -22.15 2.56 -11.01
C VAL A 52 -22.70 2.72 -12.43
N ASP A 53 -23.86 2.11 -12.68
CA ASP A 53 -24.53 2.18 -13.97
C ASP A 53 -24.81 3.63 -14.36
N GLY A 54 -24.47 3.99 -15.60
CA GLY A 54 -24.55 5.36 -16.11
C GLY A 54 -23.30 6.21 -15.86
N GLU A 55 -22.42 5.82 -14.94
CA GLU A 55 -21.17 6.54 -14.63
C GLU A 55 -19.89 5.79 -15.03
N GLN A 56 -20.01 4.58 -15.58
CA GLN A 56 -18.89 3.79 -16.12
C GLN A 56 -18.00 4.59 -17.08
N ASP A 57 -16.69 4.32 -17.06
CA ASP A 57 -15.61 5.03 -17.77
C ASP A 57 -15.35 6.47 -17.33
N LYS A 58 -16.25 7.12 -16.59
CA LYS A 58 -16.09 8.52 -16.23
C LYS A 58 -15.12 8.68 -15.05
N HIS A 59 -13.98 9.31 -15.30
CA HIS A 59 -13.03 9.66 -14.25
C HIS A 59 -13.63 10.72 -13.32
N LEU A 60 -13.44 10.55 -12.01
CA LEU A 60 -13.93 11.42 -10.94
C LEU A 60 -15.47 11.53 -10.82
N SER A 61 -16.24 10.73 -11.54
CA SER A 61 -17.68 10.59 -11.31
C SER A 61 -17.98 9.55 -10.23
N ASP A 62 -18.96 9.82 -9.37
CA ASP A 62 -19.33 8.93 -8.25
C ASP A 62 -18.10 8.48 -7.44
N LEU A 63 -17.33 9.48 -6.96
CA LEU A 63 -16.07 9.23 -6.28
C LEU A 63 -16.33 8.64 -4.89
N VAL A 64 -15.86 7.42 -4.66
CA VAL A 64 -15.98 6.74 -3.37
C VAL A 64 -14.62 6.29 -2.84
N ALA A 65 -14.50 6.27 -1.51
CA ALA A 65 -13.29 5.74 -0.85
C ALA A 65 -13.09 4.27 -1.23
N ASN A 66 -11.85 3.89 -1.54
CA ASN A 66 -11.50 2.52 -1.89
C ASN A 66 -10.75 1.82 -0.74
N ALA A 67 -9.63 2.37 -0.31
CA ALA A 67 -8.85 1.82 0.80
C ALA A 67 -7.83 2.84 1.33
N ILE A 68 -7.46 2.70 2.60
CA ILE A 68 -6.28 3.32 3.21
C ILE A 68 -5.35 2.19 3.64
N GLU A 69 -4.10 2.19 3.19
CA GLU A 69 -3.06 1.27 3.67
C GLU A 69 -2.01 1.99 4.51
N LEU A 70 -1.65 1.38 5.64
CA LEU A 70 -0.54 1.79 6.51
C LEU A 70 0.47 0.65 6.57
N GLY A 71 1.73 0.94 6.27
CA GLY A 71 2.79 -0.03 6.16
C GLY A 71 4.03 0.35 6.98
N VAL A 72 4.62 -0.65 7.61
CA VAL A 72 5.92 -0.58 8.27
C VAL A 72 6.79 -1.75 7.84
N SER A 73 8.09 -1.51 7.70
CA SER A 73 9.05 -2.56 7.35
C SER A 73 10.43 -2.26 7.91
N TYR A 74 11.29 -3.29 7.93
CA TYR A 74 12.69 -3.13 8.31
C TYR A 74 13.60 -3.77 7.27
N ASN A 75 14.53 -3.01 6.70
CA ASN A 75 15.50 -3.50 5.73
C ASN A 75 16.74 -4.04 6.44
N TYR A 76 16.79 -5.35 6.69
CA TYR A 76 17.96 -6.00 7.24
C TYR A 76 18.94 -6.40 6.13
N LYS A 77 20.12 -5.77 6.11
CA LYS A 77 21.22 -6.15 5.20
C LYS A 77 21.87 -7.42 5.73
N VAL A 78 21.58 -8.55 5.09
CA VAL A 78 22.18 -9.85 5.44
C VAL A 78 23.62 -9.92 4.90
N THR A 79 23.82 -9.41 3.70
CA THR A 79 25.12 -9.15 3.07
C THR A 79 25.06 -7.82 2.32
N ASP A 80 26.16 -7.39 1.69
CA ASP A 80 26.17 -6.18 0.86
C ASP A 80 25.17 -6.26 -0.32
N ASN A 81 24.95 -7.48 -0.84
CA ASN A 81 24.14 -7.70 -2.03
C ASN A 81 22.76 -8.30 -1.71
N PHE A 82 22.50 -8.74 -0.47
CA PHE A 82 21.23 -9.36 -0.08
C PHE A 82 20.54 -8.65 1.09
N VAL A 83 19.29 -8.25 0.87
CA VAL A 83 18.44 -7.61 1.87
C VAL A 83 17.24 -8.50 2.16
N LEU A 84 17.01 -8.74 3.46
CA LEU A 84 15.80 -9.37 3.95
C LEU A 84 14.93 -8.29 4.63
N GLN A 85 13.66 -8.24 4.24
CA GLN A 85 12.72 -7.21 4.68
C GLN A 85 11.44 -7.86 5.23
N PRO A 86 11.36 -8.10 6.55
CA PRO A 86 10.08 -8.28 7.19
C PRO A 86 9.28 -6.98 7.14
N GLY A 87 7.97 -7.11 6.96
CA GLY A 87 7.09 -5.96 7.00
C GLY A 87 5.64 -6.35 7.26
N PHE A 88 4.85 -5.33 7.50
CA PHE A 88 3.44 -5.45 7.82
C PHE A 88 2.67 -4.31 7.16
N ILE A 89 1.56 -4.63 6.51
CA ILE A 89 0.61 -3.65 5.97
C ILE A 89 -0.75 -3.89 6.63
N PHE A 90 -1.34 -2.82 7.14
CA PHE A 90 -2.73 -2.75 7.54
C PHE A 90 -3.50 -2.04 6.43
N GLU A 91 -4.59 -2.64 5.94
CA GLU A 91 -5.52 -1.99 5.01
C GLU A 91 -6.88 -1.82 5.69
N SER A 92 -7.45 -0.62 5.59
CA SER A 92 -8.84 -0.33 5.92
C SER A 92 -9.60 0.02 4.64
N GLY A 93 -10.53 -0.84 4.27
CA GLY A 93 -11.55 -0.57 3.24
C GLY A 93 -12.90 -0.24 3.86
N PRO A 94 -13.95 -0.01 3.04
CA PRO A 94 -15.29 0.31 3.52
C PRO A 94 -15.85 -0.71 4.53
N ASP A 95 -15.72 -2.00 4.24
CA ASP A 95 -16.31 -3.09 5.05
C ASP A 95 -15.28 -4.11 5.55
N THR A 96 -13.99 -3.82 5.39
CA THR A 96 -12.92 -4.78 5.67
C THR A 96 -11.72 -4.12 6.34
N SER A 97 -11.12 -4.83 7.28
CA SER A 97 -9.75 -4.61 7.74
C SER A 97 -8.89 -5.79 7.35
N ILE A 98 -7.75 -5.54 6.72
CA ILE A 98 -6.85 -6.60 6.24
C ILE A 98 -5.47 -6.43 6.88
N TYR A 99 -4.99 -7.51 7.49
CA TYR A 99 -3.67 -7.60 8.11
C TYR A 99 -2.77 -8.39 7.16
N LYS A 100 -1.70 -7.75 6.67
CA LYS A 100 -0.86 -8.30 5.60
C LYS A 100 0.61 -8.39 6.03
N PRO A 101 0.99 -9.29 6.95
CA PRO A 101 2.39 -9.57 7.22
C PRO A 101 3.07 -10.13 5.97
N TYR A 102 4.31 -9.73 5.72
CA TYR A 102 5.10 -10.22 4.61
C TYR A 102 6.57 -10.36 4.96
N LEU A 103 7.26 -11.18 4.17
CA LEU A 103 8.71 -11.27 4.11
C LEU A 103 9.16 -11.11 2.67
N ARG A 104 10.04 -10.16 2.42
CA ARG A 104 10.64 -9.90 1.11
C ARG A 104 12.14 -10.15 1.15
N GLY A 105 12.65 -10.91 0.20
CA GLY A 105 14.08 -11.03 -0.07
C GLY A 105 14.42 -10.29 -1.36
N GLN A 106 15.52 -9.53 -1.37
CA GLN A 106 16.04 -8.87 -2.56
C GLN A 106 17.54 -9.14 -2.69
N TYR A 107 17.97 -9.57 -3.87
CA TYR A 107 19.37 -9.69 -4.26
C TYR A 107 19.71 -8.66 -5.33
N ASN A 108 20.78 -7.90 -5.12
CA ASN A 108 21.30 -6.90 -6.05
C ASN A 108 22.53 -7.48 -6.75
N PHE A 109 22.52 -7.49 -8.08
CA PHE A 109 23.66 -7.89 -8.88
C PHE A 109 24.54 -6.68 -9.16
N ASP A 110 25.84 -6.90 -9.30
CA ASP A 110 26.82 -5.84 -9.58
C ASP A 110 26.57 -5.11 -10.91
N SER A 111 25.78 -5.72 -11.79
CA SER A 111 25.31 -5.14 -13.06
C SER A 111 24.28 -4.00 -12.90
N GLY A 112 23.80 -3.73 -11.69
CA GLY A 112 22.74 -2.75 -11.40
C GLY A 112 21.32 -3.32 -11.52
N VAL A 113 21.18 -4.58 -11.90
CA VAL A 113 19.90 -5.32 -11.88
C VAL A 113 19.65 -5.85 -10.47
N TYR A 114 18.39 -5.98 -10.06
CA TYR A 114 18.03 -6.69 -8.84
C TYR A 114 16.92 -7.71 -9.11
N MET A 115 16.87 -8.75 -8.29
CA MET A 115 15.76 -9.70 -8.21
C MET A 115 15.17 -9.65 -6.81
N ALA A 116 13.84 -9.69 -6.70
CA ALA A 116 13.18 -9.75 -5.41
C ALA A 116 11.97 -10.69 -5.42
N GLY A 117 11.81 -11.42 -4.33
CA GLY A 117 10.65 -12.24 -4.05
C GLY A 117 9.99 -11.77 -2.76
N ARG A 118 8.66 -11.75 -2.72
CA ARG A 118 7.90 -11.42 -1.51
C ARG A 118 6.80 -12.46 -1.29
N TYR A 119 6.82 -13.07 -0.12
CA TYR A 119 5.68 -13.82 0.39
C TYR A 119 4.88 -12.92 1.32
N ARG A 120 3.56 -12.86 1.12
CA ARG A 120 2.63 -12.05 1.91
C ARG A 120 1.39 -12.89 2.20
N TYR A 121 0.94 -12.89 3.45
CA TYR A 121 -0.30 -13.53 3.86
C TYR A 121 -1.34 -12.45 4.15
N ASP A 122 -2.49 -12.49 3.48
CA ASP A 122 -3.54 -11.47 3.62
C ASP A 122 -4.68 -12.04 4.48
N TYR A 123 -4.78 -11.59 5.73
CA TYR A 123 -5.87 -11.95 6.64
C TYR A 123 -6.93 -10.84 6.66
N ALA A 124 -8.04 -11.06 5.99
CA ALA A 124 -9.16 -10.11 5.93
C ALA A 124 -10.21 -10.41 7.00
N ARG A 125 -10.62 -9.37 7.72
CA ARG A 125 -11.74 -9.38 8.66
C ARG A 125 -12.81 -8.41 8.18
N LYS A 126 -14.08 -8.83 8.19
CA LYS A 126 -15.21 -7.92 7.97
C LYS A 126 -15.38 -6.99 9.17
N THR A 127 -15.53 -5.70 8.92
CA THR A 127 -15.72 -4.67 9.96
C THR A 127 -17.18 -4.34 10.20
N ALA A 128 -18.07 -4.71 9.28
CA ALA A 128 -19.52 -4.60 9.47
C ALA A 128 -20.04 -5.72 10.39
N ASN A 129 -20.20 -5.40 11.67
CA ASN A 129 -21.34 -5.90 12.41
C ASN A 129 -22.50 -4.97 12.06
N TYR A 130 -23.53 -5.48 11.38
CA TYR A 130 -24.84 -4.88 11.47
C TYR A 130 -25.30 -5.17 12.91
N SER A 131 -25.02 -4.25 13.84
CA SER A 131 -25.81 -4.20 15.07
C SER A 131 -27.13 -3.56 14.67
N ASP A 132 -28.11 -4.40 14.35
CA ASP A 132 -29.50 -4.01 14.58
C ASP A 132 -29.61 -3.64 16.06
N ASP A 133 -29.82 -2.35 16.34
CA ASP A 133 -30.52 -1.82 17.52
C ASP A 133 -31.11 -0.43 17.14
#